data_AF-A0A8T6CIE7-F1
#
_entry.id   AF-A0A8T6CIE7-F1
#
_cell.length_a   1.000
_cell.length_b   1.000
_cell.length_c   1.000
_cell.angle_alpha   90.00
_cell.angle_beta   90.00
_cell.angle_gamma   90.00
#
_symmetry.space_group_name_H-M   'P 1'
#
loop_
_entity.id
_entity.type
_entity.pdbx_description
1 polymer ?
#
loop_
_entity_poly.entity_id
_entity_poly.type
_entity_poly.pdbx_seq_one_letter_code
_entity_poly.pdbx_strand_id
1 'polypeptide(L)'
;MKVAGYPVEELGGLIFAYMGPQPMPLLPRWEQLTWDNAVREICISELPCNWLQCQENSLDPVHNEWLHAYYGNVVRNGVHSLPELRGTHLKIGFDVFEHGIIKRRVEAGYSEEDDDWKEGHPIMFPNILLVGDEVRSTFQFRVPVDDTHTYHVSYYVWRPAPGAQAPRQEVVPYRYVPLKDENDRYINDILFNQDYLAWVTQGPVAKRHLEKLGESDKGIILFRKLLQEQAKLVADGGDPMNTFRDPVENEAIRLPLEHVKFGNRRRMGYTLVEAGEPVVADVVNETLESWEGMRSLPRTAGAAHGA
;
A
#
# COMPACT_ATOMS: atom_id res chain seq x y z
N MET A 1 10.00 37.54 15.60
CA MET A 1 8.64 37.01 15.34
C MET A 1 8.75 35.49 15.33
N LYS A 2 8.10 34.78 16.26
CA LYS A 2 7.96 33.32 16.15
C LYS A 2 6.66 33.07 15.38
N VAL A 3 6.75 32.40 14.24
CA VAL A 3 5.58 31.93 13.49
C VAL A 3 5.12 30.64 14.16
N ALA A 4 3.80 30.46 14.29
CA ALA A 4 3.25 29.19 14.78
C ALA A 4 3.64 28.06 13.82
N GLY A 5 4.03 26.91 14.35
CA GLY A 5 4.44 25.75 13.57
C GLY A 5 4.17 24.46 14.33
N TYR A 6 4.10 23.37 13.59
CA TYR A 6 3.95 22.02 14.13
C TYR A 6 5.33 21.38 14.36
N PRO A 7 5.52 20.59 15.44
CA PRO A 7 6.73 19.80 15.60
C PRO A 7 6.85 18.78 14.46
N VAL A 8 8.08 18.54 14.03
CA VAL A 8 8.41 17.62 12.93
C VAL A 8 9.51 16.64 13.34
N GLU A 9 9.46 15.42 12.79
CA GLU A 9 10.50 14.40 12.91
C GLU A 9 10.79 13.81 11.53
N GLU A 10 12.07 13.57 11.25
CA GLU A 10 12.52 12.88 10.03
C GLU A 10 12.64 11.37 10.31
N LEU A 11 12.07 10.55 9.42
CA LEU A 11 12.19 9.10 9.51
C LEU A 11 12.14 8.48 8.11
N GLY A 12 13.12 7.66 7.76
CA GLY A 12 13.18 6.97 6.47
C GLY A 12 13.30 7.89 5.25
N GLY A 13 13.72 9.16 5.42
CA GLY A 13 13.73 10.17 4.36
C GLY A 13 12.40 10.91 4.15
N LEU A 14 11.40 10.65 5.00
CA LEU A 14 10.15 11.41 5.06
C LEU A 14 10.18 12.39 6.24
N ILE A 15 9.45 13.50 6.12
CA ILE A 15 9.20 14.44 7.20
C ILE A 15 7.77 14.27 7.70
N PHE A 16 7.61 13.95 8.98
CA PHE A 16 6.32 13.80 9.64
C PHE A 16 6.04 15.01 10.52
N ALA A 17 4.85 15.61 10.38
CA ALA A 17 4.40 16.71 11.22
C ALA A 17 3.31 16.22 12.19
N TYR A 18 3.42 16.59 13.47
CA TYR A 18 2.37 16.30 14.45
C TYR A 18 1.45 17.51 14.63
N MET A 19 0.20 17.35 14.21
CA MET A 19 -0.83 18.41 14.21
C MET A 19 -1.88 18.23 15.32
N GLY A 20 -1.68 17.28 16.24
CA GLY A 20 -2.60 16.96 17.32
C GLY A 20 -2.35 17.73 18.64
N PRO A 21 -3.14 17.45 19.69
CA PRO A 21 -3.01 18.08 21.00
C PRO A 21 -1.79 17.57 21.80
N GLN A 22 -1.36 18.32 22.82
CA GLN A 22 -0.37 17.81 23.78
C GLN A 22 -1.02 16.87 24.82
N PRO A 23 -0.30 15.89 25.39
CA PRO A 23 1.09 15.53 25.10
C PRO A 23 1.25 14.76 23.79
N MET A 24 2.21 15.19 22.97
CA MET A 24 2.55 14.58 21.68
C MET A 24 2.94 13.08 21.86
N PRO A 25 2.37 12.16 21.07
CA PRO A 25 2.80 10.77 21.02
C PRO A 25 4.12 10.62 20.24
N LEU A 26 4.73 9.45 20.33
CA LEU A 26 5.90 9.10 19.54
C LEU A 26 5.50 8.85 18.08
N LEU A 27 6.38 9.23 17.15
CA LEU A 27 6.24 8.84 15.74
C LEU A 27 6.33 7.31 15.62
N PRO A 28 5.32 6.62 15.06
CA PRO A 28 5.36 5.16 14.93
C PRO A 28 6.57 4.70 14.11
N ARG A 29 7.44 3.89 14.72
CA ARG A 29 8.63 3.33 14.07
C ARG A 29 8.30 2.04 13.34
N TRP A 30 7.44 2.10 12.32
CA TRP A 30 7.15 0.95 11.46
C TRP A 30 8.45 0.42 10.85
N GLU A 31 8.68 -0.88 10.91
CA GLU A 31 10.01 -1.46 10.65
C GLU A 31 10.61 -1.10 9.26
N GLN A 32 9.81 -0.97 8.20
CA GLN A 32 10.30 -0.63 6.87
C GLN A 32 10.84 0.82 6.81
N LEU A 33 10.38 1.70 7.71
CA LEU A 33 10.90 3.06 7.86
C LEU A 33 12.26 3.08 8.60
N THR A 34 12.58 2.04 9.37
CA THR A 34 13.78 1.98 10.24
C THR A 34 14.92 1.12 9.72
N TRP A 35 14.76 0.40 8.59
CA TRP A 35 15.82 -0.46 8.07
C TRP A 35 17.03 0.31 7.53
N ASP A 36 18.18 0.20 8.19
CA ASP A 36 19.41 0.88 7.72
C ASP A 36 19.97 0.31 6.40
N ASN A 37 19.74 -0.98 6.13
CA ASN A 37 20.23 -1.68 4.94
C ASN A 37 19.11 -1.88 3.90
N ALA A 38 18.72 -0.82 3.21
CA ALA A 38 17.70 -0.86 2.16
C ALA A 38 17.82 0.31 1.18
N VAL A 39 17.41 0.07 -0.08
CA VAL A 39 17.16 1.12 -1.08
C VAL A 39 15.71 1.59 -0.97
N ARG A 40 15.48 2.88 -1.18
CA ARG A 40 14.19 3.56 -1.05
C ARG A 40 13.88 4.47 -2.24
N GLU A 41 12.61 4.65 -2.52
CA GLU A 41 12.07 5.65 -3.46
C GLU A 41 10.77 6.20 -2.89
N ILE A 42 10.57 7.51 -3.02
CA ILE A 42 9.33 8.19 -2.64
C ILE A 42 8.61 8.66 -3.90
N CYS A 43 7.40 8.20 -4.12
CA CYS A 43 6.54 8.68 -5.20
C CYS A 43 5.37 9.44 -4.60
N ILE A 44 5.05 10.60 -5.19
CA ILE A 44 4.05 11.53 -4.67
C ILE A 44 3.00 11.81 -5.74
N SER A 45 1.74 11.58 -5.42
CA SER A 45 0.59 11.95 -6.26
C SER A 45 -0.31 12.94 -5.54
N GLU A 46 -0.65 14.03 -6.23
CA GLU A 46 -1.68 14.97 -5.79
C GLU A 46 -3.02 14.56 -6.40
N LEU A 47 -3.93 14.04 -5.57
CA LEU A 47 -5.21 13.51 -6.01
C LEU A 47 -6.32 14.52 -5.70
N PRO A 48 -7.12 14.96 -6.70
CA PRO A 48 -8.25 15.86 -6.50
C PRO A 48 -9.48 15.10 -5.97
N CYS A 49 -9.28 14.33 -4.90
CA CYS A 49 -10.36 13.70 -4.16
C CYS A 49 -10.00 13.47 -2.68
N ASN A 50 -11.03 13.22 -1.88
CA ASN A 50 -10.92 12.94 -0.45
C ASN A 50 -10.14 11.65 -0.16
N TRP A 51 -9.35 11.66 0.91
CA TRP A 51 -8.47 10.53 1.29
C TRP A 51 -9.25 9.24 1.57
N LEU A 52 -10.50 9.36 2.03
CA LEU A 52 -11.28 8.23 2.51
C LEU A 52 -11.59 7.25 1.38
N GLN A 53 -11.96 7.71 0.18
CA GLN A 53 -12.23 6.80 -0.93
C GLN A 53 -10.95 6.14 -1.47
N CYS A 54 -9.81 6.81 -1.34
CA CYS A 54 -8.50 6.23 -1.65
C CYS A 54 -8.14 5.12 -0.65
N GLN A 55 -8.51 5.29 0.62
CA GLN A 55 -8.24 4.29 1.65
C GLN A 55 -9.26 3.13 1.63
N GLU A 56 -10.52 3.39 1.28
CA GLU A 56 -11.54 2.33 1.14
C GLU A 56 -11.14 1.29 0.08
N ASN A 57 -10.46 1.72 -0.99
CA ASN A 57 -9.88 0.81 -1.99
C ASN A 57 -8.87 -0.18 -1.37
N SER A 58 -8.12 0.21 -0.34
CA SER A 58 -7.22 -0.68 0.40
C SER A 58 -7.97 -1.87 1.03
N LEU A 59 -9.27 -1.71 1.32
CA LEU A 59 -10.15 -2.73 1.90
C LEU A 59 -10.99 -3.48 0.86
N ASP A 60 -10.83 -3.17 -0.42
CA ASP A 60 -11.42 -3.91 -1.52
C ASP A 60 -10.40 -4.95 -2.04
N PRO A 61 -10.61 -6.25 -1.84
CA PRO A 61 -9.78 -7.27 -2.50
C PRO A 61 -10.18 -7.45 -3.97
N VAL A 62 -11.46 -7.32 -4.29
CA VAL A 62 -12.07 -7.67 -5.58
C VAL A 62 -11.63 -6.73 -6.71
N HIS A 63 -11.26 -5.47 -6.43
CA HIS A 63 -10.66 -4.61 -7.46
C HIS A 63 -9.38 -5.20 -8.06
N ASN A 64 -8.64 -6.07 -7.34
CA ASN A 64 -7.45 -6.71 -7.90
C ASN A 64 -7.77 -7.61 -9.09
N GLU A 65 -8.97 -8.19 -9.14
CA GLU A 65 -9.44 -9.02 -10.25
C GLU A 65 -9.95 -8.13 -11.39
N TRP A 66 -10.81 -7.17 -11.09
CA TRP A 66 -11.48 -6.41 -12.15
C TRP A 66 -10.66 -5.23 -12.68
N LEU A 67 -10.05 -4.44 -11.80
CA LEU A 67 -9.29 -3.26 -12.18
C LEU A 67 -7.89 -3.66 -12.67
N HIS A 68 -7.14 -4.38 -11.85
CA HIS A 68 -5.73 -4.66 -12.16
C HIS A 68 -5.51 -5.83 -13.11
N ALA A 69 -6.32 -6.90 -13.01
CA ALA A 69 -6.16 -8.07 -13.87
C ALA A 69 -6.97 -7.94 -15.17
N TYR A 70 -8.31 -7.90 -15.09
CA TYR A 70 -9.18 -7.86 -16.27
C TYR A 70 -9.02 -6.55 -17.06
N TYR A 71 -9.33 -5.41 -16.44
CA TYR A 71 -9.24 -4.11 -17.12
C TYR A 71 -7.81 -3.79 -17.55
N GLY A 72 -6.81 -4.10 -16.72
CA GLY A 72 -5.40 -4.00 -17.11
C GLY A 72 -5.05 -4.79 -18.37
N ASN A 73 -5.58 -6.02 -18.54
CA ASN A 73 -5.36 -6.83 -19.74
C ASN A 73 -6.07 -6.23 -20.98
N VAL A 74 -7.25 -5.66 -20.79
CA VAL A 74 -7.97 -4.93 -21.85
C VAL A 74 -7.17 -3.72 -22.30
N VAL A 75 -6.71 -2.88 -21.38
CA VAL A 75 -5.99 -1.63 -21.71
C VAL A 75 -4.65 -1.94 -22.39
N ARG A 76 -3.87 -2.89 -21.85
CA ARG A 76 -2.51 -3.16 -22.34
C ARG A 76 -2.47 -4.03 -23.59
N ASN A 77 -3.35 -5.03 -23.68
CA ASN A 77 -3.27 -6.07 -24.69
C ASN A 77 -4.52 -6.16 -25.59
N GLY A 78 -5.58 -5.40 -25.30
CA GLY A 78 -6.86 -5.51 -26.00
C GLY A 78 -7.60 -6.84 -25.73
N VAL A 79 -7.24 -7.56 -24.67
CA VAL A 79 -7.76 -8.91 -24.38
C VAL A 79 -8.80 -8.85 -23.24
N HIS A 80 -10.01 -9.32 -23.54
CA HIS A 80 -11.16 -9.33 -22.62
C HIS A 80 -11.24 -10.61 -21.78
N SER A 81 -10.19 -10.91 -21.02
CA SER A 81 -10.15 -12.04 -20.10
C SER A 81 -9.18 -11.78 -18.94
N LEU A 82 -9.27 -12.57 -17.87
CA LEU A 82 -8.21 -12.60 -16.87
C LEU A 82 -6.90 -13.14 -17.49
N PRO A 83 -5.73 -12.61 -17.11
CA PRO A 83 -4.43 -13.21 -17.43
C PRO A 83 -4.27 -14.59 -16.80
N GLU A 84 -3.46 -15.46 -17.41
CA GLU A 84 -3.23 -16.85 -16.97
C GLU A 84 -2.76 -16.98 -15.51
N LEU A 85 -2.02 -16.00 -15.00
CA LEU A 85 -1.52 -16.01 -13.61
C LEU A 85 -2.54 -15.50 -12.57
N ARG A 86 -3.76 -15.16 -12.97
CA ARG A 86 -4.78 -14.57 -12.08
C ARG A 86 -6.05 -15.40 -12.07
N GLY A 87 -6.60 -15.58 -10.87
CA GLY A 87 -7.85 -16.30 -10.66
C GLY A 87 -8.98 -15.38 -10.24
N THR A 88 -10.23 -15.86 -10.36
CA THR A 88 -11.38 -15.20 -9.75
C THR A 88 -11.34 -15.33 -8.23
N HIS A 89 -11.83 -14.35 -7.49
CA HIS A 89 -11.93 -14.43 -6.04
C HIS A 89 -12.90 -15.54 -5.61
N LEU A 90 -12.42 -16.46 -4.77
CA LEU A 90 -13.20 -17.54 -4.17
C LEU A 90 -13.60 -17.22 -2.72
N LYS A 91 -12.72 -16.56 -1.97
CA LYS A 91 -12.92 -16.22 -0.57
C LYS A 91 -12.22 -14.90 -0.24
N ILE A 92 -12.82 -14.12 0.65
CA ILE A 92 -12.25 -12.88 1.20
C ILE A 92 -12.43 -12.88 2.72
N GLY A 93 -11.50 -12.26 3.44
CA GLY A 93 -11.51 -12.19 4.91
C GLY A 93 -10.97 -10.87 5.43
N PHE A 94 -11.47 -10.44 6.59
CA PHE A 94 -11.05 -9.21 7.25
C PHE A 94 -11.06 -9.39 8.75
N ASP A 95 -9.94 -9.08 9.40
CA ASP A 95 -9.79 -9.17 10.85
C ASP A 95 -9.22 -7.87 11.40
N VAL A 96 -9.83 -7.31 12.45
CA VAL A 96 -9.24 -6.18 13.18
C VAL A 96 -8.06 -6.72 14.00
N PHE A 97 -6.92 -6.05 13.91
CA PHE A 97 -5.73 -6.33 14.72
C PHE A 97 -5.26 -5.04 15.40
N GLU A 98 -4.19 -5.15 16.19
CA GLU A 98 -3.67 -4.07 17.04
C GLU A 98 -3.50 -2.73 16.31
N HIS A 99 -3.04 -2.76 15.05
CA HIS A 99 -2.72 -1.55 14.28
C HIS A 99 -3.71 -1.21 13.17
N GLY A 100 -4.78 -1.99 12.97
CA GLY A 100 -5.78 -1.72 11.94
C GLY A 100 -6.56 -2.96 11.50
N ILE A 101 -6.58 -3.25 10.21
CA ILE A 101 -7.30 -4.39 9.63
C ILE A 101 -6.36 -5.24 8.78
N ILE A 102 -6.42 -6.56 8.91
CA ILE A 102 -5.80 -7.51 7.98
C ILE A 102 -6.82 -7.91 6.92
N LYS A 103 -6.47 -7.73 5.64
CA LYS A 103 -7.24 -8.18 4.47
C LYS A 103 -6.68 -9.47 3.90
N ARG A 104 -7.54 -10.45 3.65
CA ARG A 104 -7.20 -11.77 3.10
C ARG A 104 -8.00 -12.08 1.85
N ARG A 105 -7.43 -12.88 0.95
CA ARG A 105 -8.14 -13.40 -0.23
C ARG A 105 -7.63 -14.78 -0.64
N VAL A 106 -8.52 -15.58 -1.23
CA VAL A 106 -8.19 -16.79 -1.99
C VAL A 106 -8.69 -16.58 -3.42
N GLU A 107 -7.79 -16.67 -4.40
CA GLU A 107 -8.10 -16.67 -5.83
C GLU A 107 -8.14 -18.11 -6.37
N ALA A 108 -8.86 -18.34 -7.46
CA ALA A 108 -8.85 -19.62 -8.15
C ALA A 108 -7.41 -20.02 -8.55
N GLY A 109 -7.01 -21.25 -8.21
CA GLY A 109 -5.63 -21.73 -8.37
C GLY A 109 -4.75 -21.58 -7.12
N TYR A 110 -5.27 -20.96 -6.06
CA TYR A 110 -4.63 -20.79 -4.75
C TYR A 110 -5.48 -21.39 -3.63
N SER A 111 -4.93 -21.39 -2.42
CA SER A 111 -5.53 -22.04 -1.24
C SER A 111 -5.40 -21.17 0.02
N GLU A 112 -6.05 -21.60 1.10
CA GLU A 112 -5.90 -20.98 2.42
C GLU A 112 -4.51 -21.23 3.05
N GLU A 113 -3.68 -22.06 2.43
CA GLU A 113 -2.31 -22.33 2.88
C GLU A 113 -1.28 -21.33 2.34
N ASP A 114 -1.68 -20.46 1.39
CA ASP A 114 -0.85 -19.42 0.79
C ASP A 114 -0.85 -18.13 1.65
N ASP A 115 0.23 -17.35 1.58
CA ASP A 115 0.47 -16.18 2.44
C ASP A 115 -0.62 -15.10 2.34
N ASP A 116 -1.20 -14.92 1.14
CA ASP A 116 -2.33 -14.01 0.88
C ASP A 116 -3.54 -14.27 1.81
N TRP A 117 -3.67 -15.50 2.31
CA TRP A 117 -4.68 -15.90 3.30
C TRP A 117 -4.11 -16.08 4.71
N LYS A 118 -2.99 -16.80 4.86
CA LYS A 118 -2.40 -17.08 6.18
C LYS A 118 -2.00 -15.81 6.93
N GLU A 119 -1.14 -15.02 6.30
CA GLU A 119 -0.63 -13.78 6.87
C GLU A 119 -1.61 -12.63 6.59
N GLY A 120 -2.00 -12.49 5.32
CA GLY A 120 -2.84 -11.40 4.84
C GLY A 120 -2.08 -10.07 4.70
N HIS A 121 -2.82 -9.04 4.30
CA HIS A 121 -2.29 -7.72 4.01
C HIS A 121 -2.72 -6.73 5.09
N PRO A 122 -1.81 -6.04 5.79
CA PRO A 122 -2.21 -5.08 6.80
C PRO A 122 -2.55 -3.71 6.20
N ILE A 123 -3.67 -3.19 6.66
CA ILE A 123 -4.12 -1.81 6.48
C ILE A 123 -4.03 -1.15 7.84
N MET A 124 -3.00 -0.33 8.06
CA MET A 124 -2.84 0.36 9.32
C MET A 124 -3.76 1.57 9.37
N PHE A 125 -4.47 1.65 10.49
CA PHE A 125 -5.44 2.70 10.72
C PHE A 125 -4.72 4.06 10.96
N PRO A 126 -5.25 5.18 10.44
CA PRO A 126 -6.43 5.26 9.59
C PRO A 126 -6.14 5.12 8.10
N ASN A 127 -4.94 5.48 7.64
CA ASN A 127 -4.73 5.89 6.25
C ASN A 127 -3.46 5.32 5.59
N ILE A 128 -2.97 4.18 6.08
CA ILE A 128 -1.75 3.53 5.57
C ILE A 128 -2.08 2.13 5.07
N LEU A 129 -1.65 1.80 3.85
CA LEU A 129 -1.62 0.42 3.35
C LEU A 129 -0.16 -0.02 3.25
N LEU A 130 0.14 -1.23 3.73
CA LEU A 130 1.42 -1.89 3.45
C LEU A 130 1.16 -3.01 2.46
N VAL A 131 1.91 -3.00 1.37
CA VAL A 131 1.92 -4.06 0.36
C VAL A 131 3.35 -4.50 0.13
N GLY A 132 3.59 -5.79 0.03
CA GLY A 132 4.91 -6.25 -0.37
C GLY A 132 5.22 -7.65 0.11
N ASP A 133 6.51 -7.92 0.09
CA ASP A 133 7.09 -9.15 0.58
C ASP A 133 8.45 -8.89 1.24
N GLU A 134 9.16 -9.97 1.59
CA GLU A 134 10.48 -9.93 2.23
C GLU A 134 11.55 -9.16 1.44
N VAL A 135 11.32 -8.93 0.16
CA VAL A 135 12.23 -8.27 -0.77
C VAL A 135 11.86 -6.82 -0.91
N ARG A 136 10.59 -6.57 -1.23
CA ARG A 136 10.10 -5.25 -1.59
C ARG A 136 8.79 -4.98 -0.89
N SER A 137 8.75 -3.86 -0.20
CA SER A 137 7.54 -3.33 0.40
C SER A 137 7.24 -1.93 -0.06
N THR A 138 5.97 -1.56 0.07
CA THR A 138 5.44 -0.24 -0.25
C THR A 138 4.50 0.15 0.87
N PHE A 139 4.87 1.16 1.64
CA PHE A 139 3.88 1.93 2.38
C PHE A 139 3.21 2.90 1.43
N GLN A 140 1.90 3.00 1.56
CA GLN A 140 1.12 3.97 0.81
C GLN A 140 0.34 4.81 1.82
N PHE A 141 0.73 6.06 1.99
CA PHE A 141 0.09 7.01 2.89
C PHE A 141 -0.94 7.84 2.13
N ARG A 142 -2.18 7.91 2.63
CA ARG A 142 -3.22 8.82 2.11
C ARG A 142 -3.31 10.03 3.03
N VAL A 143 -2.48 11.03 2.81
CA VAL A 143 -2.43 12.22 3.68
C VAL A 143 -3.55 13.17 3.28
N PRO A 144 -4.53 13.46 4.17
CA PRO A 144 -5.54 14.47 3.88
C PRO A 144 -4.90 15.86 3.79
N VAL A 145 -5.08 16.54 2.66
CA VAL A 145 -4.67 17.95 2.49
C VAL A 145 -5.85 18.85 2.87
N ASP A 146 -7.02 18.53 2.34
CA ASP A 146 -8.31 19.15 2.67
C ASP A 146 -9.46 18.15 2.40
N ASP A 147 -10.71 18.63 2.44
CA ASP A 147 -11.91 17.80 2.24
C ASP A 147 -11.98 17.15 0.85
N THR A 148 -11.24 17.68 -0.12
CA THR A 148 -11.31 17.35 -1.55
C THR A 148 -9.97 17.01 -2.18
N HIS A 149 -8.86 17.06 -1.43
CA HIS A 149 -7.52 16.76 -1.94
C HIS A 149 -6.76 15.83 -1.00
N THR A 150 -6.02 14.90 -1.62
CA THR A 150 -5.18 13.92 -0.93
C THR A 150 -3.77 14.00 -1.49
N TYR A 151 -2.79 14.02 -0.59
CA TYR A 151 -1.40 13.77 -0.92
C TYR A 151 -1.12 12.29 -0.72
N HIS A 152 -1.05 11.54 -1.82
CA HIS A 152 -0.75 10.11 -1.79
C HIS A 152 0.74 9.88 -1.93
N VAL A 153 1.34 9.29 -0.90
CA VAL A 153 2.78 9.04 -0.84
C VAL A 153 3.01 7.53 -0.87
N SER A 154 3.53 7.03 -1.98
CA SER A 154 4.05 5.66 -2.08
C SER A 154 5.53 5.67 -1.68
N TYR A 155 5.84 5.00 -0.59
CA TYR A 155 7.17 4.85 -0.04
C TYR A 155 7.64 3.42 -0.27
N TYR A 156 8.52 3.24 -1.24
CA TYR A 156 9.06 1.94 -1.63
C TYR A 156 10.33 1.64 -0.86
N VAL A 157 10.49 0.38 -0.50
CA VAL A 157 11.69 -0.15 0.15
C VAL A 157 12.07 -1.46 -0.50
N TRP A 158 13.34 -1.60 -0.87
CA TRP A 158 13.95 -2.83 -1.38
C TRP A 158 15.09 -3.25 -0.45
N ARG A 159 15.02 -4.48 0.04
CA ARG A 159 16.08 -5.08 0.85
C ARG A 159 17.01 -5.92 -0.03
N PRO A 160 18.31 -5.94 0.27
CA PRO A 160 19.22 -6.92 -0.31
C PRO A 160 18.95 -8.30 0.31
N ALA A 161 19.46 -9.35 -0.32
CA ALA A 161 19.40 -10.70 0.23
C ALA A 161 20.15 -10.78 1.58
N PRO A 162 19.80 -11.74 2.46
CA PRO A 162 20.49 -11.91 3.74
C PRO A 162 22.02 -12.01 3.58
N GLY A 163 22.74 -11.14 4.28
CA GLY A 163 24.21 -11.07 4.22
C GLY A 163 24.78 -10.18 3.12
N ALA A 164 23.95 -9.67 2.21
CA ALA A 164 24.34 -8.67 1.22
C ALA A 164 24.05 -7.24 1.71
N GLN A 165 24.68 -6.28 1.05
CA GLN A 165 24.52 -4.86 1.36
C GLN A 165 23.88 -4.12 0.19
N ALA A 166 22.86 -3.32 0.48
CA ALA A 166 22.24 -2.44 -0.49
C ALA A 166 23.18 -1.27 -0.83
N PRO A 167 23.12 -0.73 -2.06
CA PRO A 167 23.75 0.53 -2.40
C PRO A 167 23.31 1.63 -1.43
N ARG A 168 24.26 2.42 -0.96
CA ARG A 168 24.00 3.52 -0.03
C ARG A 168 23.34 4.70 -0.75
N GLN A 169 22.29 5.24 -0.15
CA GLN A 169 21.66 6.49 -0.58
C GLN A 169 21.97 7.58 0.44
N GLU A 170 22.65 8.66 0.01
CA GLU A 170 22.85 9.84 0.88
C GLU A 170 21.55 10.61 1.11
N VAL A 171 20.66 10.58 0.12
CA VAL A 171 19.31 11.17 0.17
C VAL A 171 18.35 10.16 -0.46
N VAL A 172 17.18 9.99 0.15
CA VAL A 172 16.11 9.19 -0.46
C VAL A 172 15.50 9.99 -1.62
N PRO A 173 15.61 9.51 -2.87
CA PRO A 173 15.08 10.23 -4.01
C PRO A 173 13.55 10.20 -3.99
N TYR A 174 12.97 11.28 -4.48
CA TYR A 174 11.53 11.40 -4.65
C TYR A 174 11.16 11.88 -6.06
N ARG A 175 9.93 11.59 -6.48
CA ARG A 175 9.36 12.10 -7.73
C ARG A 175 7.86 12.32 -7.61
N TYR A 176 7.36 13.27 -8.39
CA TYR A 176 5.93 13.45 -8.59
C TYR A 176 5.43 12.48 -9.67
N VAL A 177 4.29 11.87 -9.42
CA VAL A 177 3.63 10.93 -10.32
C VAL A 177 2.49 11.67 -11.04
N PRO A 178 2.54 11.79 -12.37
CA PRO A 178 1.47 12.42 -13.11
C PRO A 178 0.22 11.53 -13.11
N LEU A 179 -0.95 12.15 -12.95
CA LEU A 179 -2.25 11.46 -13.11
C LEU A 179 -2.65 11.34 -14.59
N LYS A 180 -2.20 12.28 -15.41
CA LYS A 180 -2.59 12.44 -16.81
C LYS A 180 -1.37 12.57 -17.72
N ASP A 181 -1.54 12.18 -18.97
CA ASP A 181 -0.56 12.34 -20.04
C ASP A 181 -0.53 13.78 -20.60
N GLU A 182 0.34 14.02 -21.57
CA GLU A 182 0.49 15.29 -22.28
C GLU A 182 -0.78 15.75 -23.03
N ASN A 183 -1.74 14.85 -23.24
CA ASN A 183 -3.01 15.10 -23.92
C ASN A 183 -4.19 15.26 -22.93
N ASP A 184 -3.90 15.46 -21.64
CA ASP A 184 -4.88 15.58 -20.55
C ASP A 184 -5.76 14.31 -20.35
N ARG A 185 -5.29 13.15 -20.79
CA ARG A 185 -5.96 11.85 -20.56
C ARG A 185 -5.38 11.17 -19.34
N TYR A 186 -6.22 10.55 -18.52
CA TYR A 186 -5.74 9.76 -17.40
C TYR A 186 -4.86 8.61 -17.88
N ILE A 187 -3.70 8.48 -17.26
CA ILE A 187 -2.82 7.33 -17.43
C ILE A 187 -3.52 6.14 -16.77
N ASN A 188 -3.72 5.04 -17.49
CA ASN A 188 -4.51 3.90 -17.02
C ASN A 188 -3.94 2.53 -17.44
N ASP A 189 -2.80 2.55 -18.11
CA ASP A 189 -2.01 1.38 -18.50
C ASP A 189 -0.95 1.03 -17.45
N ILE A 190 -0.77 1.85 -16.41
CA ILE A 190 0.14 1.61 -15.27
C ILE A 190 -0.68 1.25 -14.01
N LEU A 191 -0.19 0.31 -13.21
CA LEU A 191 -0.95 -0.35 -12.13
C LEU A 191 -1.58 0.64 -11.14
N PHE A 192 -0.80 1.48 -10.47
CA PHE A 192 -1.34 2.41 -9.47
C PHE A 192 -2.09 3.58 -10.11
N ASN A 193 -1.74 3.96 -11.35
CA ASN A 193 -2.50 4.97 -12.07
C ASN A 193 -3.94 4.52 -12.37
N GLN A 194 -4.19 3.21 -12.48
CA GLN A 194 -5.56 2.68 -12.53
C GLN A 194 -6.35 2.95 -11.25
N ASP A 195 -5.72 2.80 -10.09
CA ASP A 195 -6.33 3.15 -8.81
C ASP A 195 -6.61 4.65 -8.75
N TYR A 196 -5.66 5.49 -9.14
CA TYR A 196 -5.86 6.95 -9.14
C TYR A 196 -7.05 7.36 -9.99
N LEU A 197 -7.17 6.78 -11.19
CA LEU A 197 -8.34 6.96 -12.04
C LEU A 197 -9.61 6.51 -11.32
N ALA A 198 -9.63 5.32 -10.72
CA ALA A 198 -10.79 4.78 -10.02
C ALA A 198 -11.20 5.62 -8.79
N TRP A 199 -10.23 6.25 -8.10
CA TRP A 199 -10.50 7.10 -6.94
C TRP A 199 -11.01 8.47 -7.34
N VAL A 200 -10.35 9.13 -8.29
CA VAL A 200 -10.68 10.49 -8.72
C VAL A 200 -12.02 10.53 -9.47
N THR A 201 -12.34 9.49 -10.24
CA THR A 201 -13.60 9.44 -11.01
C THR A 201 -14.86 9.26 -10.14
N GLN A 202 -14.72 8.91 -8.86
CA GLN A 202 -15.82 8.97 -7.90
C GLN A 202 -16.22 10.41 -7.52
N GLY A 203 -15.41 11.40 -7.93
CA GLY A 203 -15.57 12.83 -7.66
C GLY A 203 -14.76 13.32 -6.46
N PRO A 204 -14.72 14.64 -6.20
CA PRO A 204 -13.93 15.22 -5.11
C PRO A 204 -14.28 14.63 -3.74
N VAL A 205 -15.57 14.32 -3.52
CA VAL A 205 -16.07 13.53 -2.41
C VAL A 205 -17.04 12.50 -2.96
N ALA A 206 -16.76 11.21 -2.75
CA ALA A 206 -17.65 10.13 -3.17
C ALA A 206 -19.06 10.31 -2.58
N LYS A 207 -20.08 10.14 -3.43
CA LYS A 207 -21.50 10.30 -3.08
C LYS A 207 -22.03 9.07 -2.32
N ARG A 208 -21.55 8.87 -1.08
CA ARG A 208 -21.84 7.69 -0.23
C ARG A 208 -23.34 7.42 -0.01
N HIS A 209 -24.18 8.45 -0.05
CA HIS A 209 -25.64 8.31 0.06
C HIS A 209 -26.31 7.59 -1.13
N LEU A 210 -25.59 7.38 -2.23
CA LEU A 210 -26.05 6.64 -3.42
C LEU A 210 -25.51 5.21 -3.47
N GLU A 211 -24.59 4.85 -2.58
CA GLU A 211 -23.93 3.54 -2.59
C GLU A 211 -24.91 2.40 -2.30
N LYS A 212 -24.65 1.26 -2.92
CA LYS A 212 -25.32 -0.01 -2.64
C LYS A 212 -24.24 -1.04 -2.35
N LEU A 213 -23.88 -1.15 -1.09
CA LEU A 213 -22.83 -2.06 -0.64
C LEU A 213 -23.30 -3.51 -0.77
N GLY A 214 -22.41 -4.38 -1.26
CA GLY A 214 -22.63 -5.81 -1.41
C GLY A 214 -21.77 -6.65 -0.46
N GLU A 215 -21.80 -7.97 -0.65
CA GLU A 215 -21.05 -8.93 0.17
C GLU A 215 -19.52 -8.73 0.10
N SER A 216 -19.00 -8.21 -1.01
CA SER A 216 -17.57 -7.90 -1.17
C SER A 216 -17.11 -6.71 -0.32
N ASP A 217 -18.02 -5.83 0.08
CA ASP A 217 -17.72 -4.56 0.75
C ASP A 217 -17.60 -4.69 2.27
N LYS A 218 -17.54 -5.92 2.80
CA LYS A 218 -17.40 -6.19 4.24
C LYS A 218 -16.21 -5.45 4.85
N GLY A 219 -15.08 -5.39 4.15
CA GLY A 219 -13.89 -4.64 4.59
C GLY A 219 -14.14 -3.13 4.69
N ILE A 220 -14.83 -2.55 3.70
CA ILE A 220 -15.20 -1.14 3.67
C ILE A 220 -16.15 -0.82 4.84
N ILE A 221 -17.16 -1.66 5.06
CA ILE A 221 -18.11 -1.52 6.17
C ILE A 221 -17.38 -1.59 7.52
N LEU A 222 -16.48 -2.58 7.68
CA LEU A 222 -15.68 -2.75 8.89
C LEU A 222 -14.80 -1.51 9.16
N PHE A 223 -14.10 -1.02 8.14
CA PHE A 223 -13.24 0.15 8.27
C PHE A 223 -14.04 1.41 8.63
N ARG A 224 -15.20 1.65 8.01
CA ARG A 224 -16.07 2.79 8.34
C ARG A 224 -16.56 2.73 9.79
N LYS A 225 -16.90 1.54 10.30
CA LYS A 225 -17.27 1.36 11.72
C LYS A 225 -16.10 1.67 12.65
N LEU A 226 -14.93 1.09 12.37
CA LEU A 226 -13.71 1.36 13.14
C LEU A 226 -13.37 2.85 13.14
N LEU A 227 -13.48 3.53 11.99
CA LEU A 227 -13.24 4.97 11.87
C LEU A 227 -14.20 5.78 12.76
N GLN A 228 -15.48 5.44 12.80
CA GLN A 228 -16.46 6.11 13.66
C GLN A 228 -16.19 5.85 15.15
N GLU A 229 -15.83 4.62 15.51
CA GLU A 229 -15.48 4.24 16.89
C GLU A 229 -14.25 5.01 17.38
N GLN A 230 -13.18 5.05 16.58
CA GLN A 230 -11.95 5.77 16.90
C GLN A 230 -12.17 7.29 16.93
N ALA A 231 -12.98 7.85 16.02
CA ALA A 231 -13.33 9.27 16.05
C ALA A 231 -14.12 9.64 17.31
N LYS A 232 -15.04 8.79 17.77
CA LYS A 232 -15.76 8.98 19.02
C LYS A 232 -14.80 8.91 20.22
N LEU A 233 -13.89 7.94 20.24
CA LEU A 233 -12.88 7.81 21.30
C LEU A 233 -12.05 9.08 21.44
N VAL A 234 -11.60 9.66 20.32
CA VAL A 234 -10.88 10.94 20.29
C VAL A 234 -11.75 12.09 20.80
N ALA A 235 -13.02 12.16 20.37
CA ALA A 235 -13.95 13.20 20.83
C ALA A 235 -14.21 13.13 22.35
N ASP A 236 -14.16 11.93 22.92
CA ASP A 236 -14.29 11.68 24.36
C ASP A 236 -12.94 11.87 25.12
N GLY A 237 -11.88 12.31 24.43
CA GLY A 237 -10.56 12.62 25.02
C GLY A 237 -9.60 11.44 25.15
N GLY A 238 -9.93 10.29 24.55
CA GLY A 238 -9.07 9.11 24.50
C GLY A 238 -8.07 9.12 23.35
N ASP A 239 -7.07 8.24 23.45
CA ASP A 239 -6.08 8.03 22.40
C ASP A 239 -6.63 7.09 21.32
N PRO A 240 -6.57 7.46 20.03
CA PRO A 240 -6.92 6.53 18.96
C PRO A 240 -5.85 5.45 18.80
N MET A 241 -6.23 4.39 18.09
CA MET A 241 -5.33 3.35 17.61
C MET A 241 -4.06 3.95 16.98
N ASN A 242 -2.91 3.31 17.22
CA ASN A 242 -1.59 3.74 16.77
C ASN A 242 -1.07 5.04 17.43
N THR A 243 -1.54 5.36 18.64
CA THR A 243 -0.96 6.40 19.49
C THR A 243 0.04 5.77 20.45
N PHE A 244 1.34 5.96 20.21
CA PHE A 244 2.40 5.35 21.02
C PHE A 244 2.96 6.34 22.03
N ARG A 245 3.13 5.89 23.28
CA ARG A 245 3.68 6.72 24.37
C ARG A 245 4.86 6.07 25.09
N ASP A 246 4.98 4.75 25.02
CA ASP A 246 6.11 4.00 25.55
C ASP A 246 7.19 3.83 24.46
N PRO A 247 8.42 4.33 24.67
CA PRO A 247 9.53 4.11 23.74
C PRO A 247 9.85 2.64 23.48
N VAL A 248 9.64 1.75 24.46
CA VAL A 248 9.94 0.31 24.35
C VAL A 248 8.99 -0.36 23.34
N GLU A 249 7.72 0.05 23.32
CA GLU A 249 6.73 -0.43 22.35
C GLU A 249 6.92 0.18 20.95
N ASN A 250 7.80 1.17 20.81
CA ASN A 250 8.01 1.94 19.58
C ASN A 250 9.45 1.84 19.02
N GLU A 251 10.22 0.81 19.34
CA GLU A 251 11.59 0.66 18.81
C GLU A 251 11.60 0.26 17.33
N ALA A 252 10.83 -0.78 16.98
CA ALA A 252 10.60 -1.25 15.62
C ALA A 252 9.29 -2.05 15.58
N ILE A 253 8.20 -1.40 15.17
CA ILE A 253 6.88 -2.01 15.13
C ILE A 253 6.81 -2.93 13.91
N ARG A 254 6.76 -4.24 14.18
CA ARG A 254 6.68 -5.28 13.15
C ARG A 254 5.26 -5.42 12.65
N LEU A 255 5.10 -5.53 11.34
CA LEU A 255 3.82 -5.71 10.70
C LEU A 255 3.76 -7.07 10.02
N PRO A 256 2.60 -7.73 9.96
CA PRO A 256 2.46 -8.94 9.17
C PRO A 256 2.73 -8.60 7.71
N LEU A 257 3.65 -9.33 7.08
CA LEU A 257 4.02 -9.14 5.69
C LEU A 257 4.13 -10.51 5.05
N GLU A 258 3.57 -10.64 3.85
CA GLU A 258 3.65 -11.87 3.08
C GLU A 258 5.13 -12.22 2.82
N HIS A 259 5.52 -13.48 2.93
CA HIS A 259 6.86 -13.87 2.48
C HIS A 259 6.88 -14.01 0.96
N VAL A 260 5.79 -14.50 0.39
CA VAL A 260 5.60 -14.69 -1.04
C VAL A 260 4.19 -14.31 -1.47
N LYS A 261 4.07 -13.14 -2.09
CA LYS A 261 2.81 -12.67 -2.64
C LYS A 261 2.40 -13.41 -3.91
N PHE A 262 1.18 -13.94 -3.98
CA PHE A 262 0.62 -14.68 -5.13
C PHE A 262 1.52 -15.83 -5.65
N GLY A 263 2.37 -16.39 -4.81
CA GLY A 263 3.38 -17.36 -5.26
C GLY A 263 4.41 -16.79 -6.24
N ASN A 264 4.46 -15.46 -6.45
CA ASN A 264 5.30 -14.83 -7.47
C ASN A 264 6.71 -14.54 -6.95
N ARG A 265 7.52 -15.59 -6.92
CA ARG A 265 8.88 -15.55 -6.39
C ARG A 265 9.92 -14.94 -7.33
N ARG A 266 9.58 -14.61 -8.59
CA ARG A 266 10.58 -14.25 -9.63
C ARG A 266 10.56 -12.79 -10.07
N ARG A 267 9.90 -11.87 -9.37
CA ARG A 267 9.94 -10.45 -9.78
C ARG A 267 11.35 -9.88 -9.51
N MET A 268 12.22 -10.07 -10.49
CA MET A 268 13.59 -9.59 -10.56
C MET A 268 13.60 -8.31 -11.39
N GLY A 269 14.36 -7.33 -10.92
CA GLY A 269 14.47 -6.02 -11.56
C GLY A 269 13.38 -5.03 -11.18
N TYR A 270 13.72 -3.75 -11.36
CA TYR A 270 12.82 -2.63 -11.15
C TYR A 270 11.60 -2.75 -12.06
N THR A 271 10.40 -2.64 -11.49
CA THR A 271 9.17 -2.52 -12.26
C THR A 271 8.56 -1.17 -11.96
N LEU A 272 8.37 -0.36 -13.00
CA LEU A 272 7.60 0.87 -12.88
C LEU A 272 6.13 0.52 -12.64
N VAL A 273 5.63 0.83 -11.45
CA VAL A 273 4.23 0.59 -11.04
C VAL A 273 3.42 1.87 -10.89
N GLU A 274 4.06 3.02 -11.08
CA GLU A 274 3.51 4.39 -11.05
C GLU A 274 4.16 5.21 -12.16
N ALA A 275 3.38 6.01 -12.89
CA ALA A 275 3.84 6.83 -14.02
C ALA A 275 4.98 7.79 -13.66
N GLY A 276 5.75 8.19 -14.66
CA GLY A 276 6.91 9.07 -14.51
C GLY A 276 8.23 8.35 -14.80
N GLU A 277 9.32 9.11 -14.78
CA GLU A 277 10.67 8.59 -15.04
C GLU A 277 11.21 7.89 -13.78
N PRO A 278 11.77 6.67 -13.90
CA PRO A 278 12.34 5.98 -12.77
C PRO A 278 13.67 6.63 -12.35
N VAL A 279 13.81 6.97 -11.06
CA VAL A 279 15.02 7.65 -10.54
C VAL A 279 15.96 6.74 -9.75
N VAL A 280 15.54 5.49 -9.50
CA VAL A 280 16.30 4.49 -8.71
C VAL A 280 16.53 3.17 -9.42
N ALA A 281 16.21 3.06 -10.71
CA ALA A 281 16.19 1.77 -11.42
C ALA A 281 17.51 1.00 -11.25
N ASP A 282 18.65 1.66 -11.42
CA ASP A 282 19.98 1.03 -11.35
C ASP A 282 20.29 0.48 -9.94
N VAL A 283 20.13 1.30 -8.90
CA VAL A 283 20.41 0.88 -7.52
C VAL A 283 19.42 -0.17 -7.01
N VAL A 284 18.17 -0.13 -7.48
CA VAL A 284 17.18 -1.17 -7.19
C VAL A 284 17.56 -2.47 -7.91
N ASN A 285 17.97 -2.41 -9.18
CA ASN A 285 18.41 -3.59 -9.92
C ASN A 285 19.61 -4.24 -9.24
N GLU A 286 20.64 -3.47 -8.85
CA GLU A 286 21.80 -3.96 -8.10
C GLU A 286 21.39 -4.63 -6.78
N THR A 287 20.44 -4.02 -6.05
CA THR A 287 19.90 -4.63 -4.82
C THR A 287 19.19 -5.95 -5.11
N LEU A 288 18.40 -6.02 -6.17
CA LEU A 288 17.65 -7.20 -6.55
C LEU A 288 18.52 -8.32 -7.11
N GLU A 289 19.66 -8.01 -7.73
CA GLU A 289 20.66 -9.00 -8.16
C GLU A 289 21.19 -9.83 -7.00
N SER A 290 21.29 -9.26 -5.79
CA SER A 290 21.71 -10.01 -4.60
C SER A 290 20.79 -11.19 -4.25
N TRP A 291 19.55 -11.20 -4.74
CA TRP A 291 18.58 -12.28 -4.56
C TRP A 291 18.64 -13.37 -5.65
N GLU A 292 19.51 -13.22 -6.65
CA GLU A 292 19.64 -14.20 -7.73
C GLU A 292 20.04 -15.58 -7.16
N GLY A 293 19.34 -16.63 -7.59
CA GLY A 293 19.54 -18.00 -7.09
C GLY A 293 18.93 -18.30 -5.72
N MET A 294 18.43 -17.30 -4.98
CA MET A 294 17.76 -17.50 -3.69
C MET A 294 16.23 -17.61 -3.79
N ARG A 295 15.64 -17.23 -4.94
CA ARG A 295 14.18 -17.28 -5.13
C ARG A 295 13.73 -18.41 -6.05
N SER A 296 12.63 -19.05 -5.68
CA SER A 296 12.02 -20.16 -6.43
C SER A 296 11.18 -19.68 -7.63
N LEU A 297 10.70 -20.61 -8.46
CA LEU A 297 9.84 -20.29 -9.62
C LEU A 297 8.41 -19.91 -9.19
N PRO A 298 7.68 -19.10 -9.99
CA PRO A 298 6.28 -18.79 -9.75
C PRO A 298 5.39 -20.05 -9.85
N ARG A 299 4.33 -20.12 -9.05
CA ARG A 299 3.22 -21.06 -9.28
C ARG A 299 2.21 -20.44 -10.26
N THR A 300 1.79 -21.20 -11.27
CA THR A 300 0.73 -20.79 -12.21
C THR A 300 -0.64 -21.13 -11.62
N ALA A 301 -1.64 -20.26 -11.82
CA ALA A 301 -3.02 -20.57 -11.47
C ALA A 301 -3.48 -21.77 -12.33
N GLY A 302 -3.62 -22.94 -11.71
CA GLY A 302 -4.00 -24.18 -12.41
C GLY A 302 -2.97 -25.31 -12.41
N ALA A 303 -1.80 -25.14 -11.78
CA ALA A 303 -0.94 -26.27 -11.42
C ALA A 303 -1.63 -27.06 -10.30
N ALA A 304 -2.56 -27.94 -10.67
CA ALA A 304 -3.23 -28.85 -9.76
C ALA A 304 -2.20 -29.58 -8.89
N HIS A 305 -2.52 -29.77 -7.60
CA HIS A 305 -1.84 -30.75 -6.77
C HIS A 305 -1.98 -32.12 -7.42
N GLY A 306 -0.98 -32.51 -8.20
CA GLY A 306 -0.81 -33.88 -8.66
C GLY A 306 -0.38 -34.75 -7.48
N ALA A 307 -1.35 -35.54 -7.00
CA ALA A 307 -1.26 -36.72 -6.13
C ALA A 307 -0.58 -36.57 -4.76
#